data_AF-A0A5K0WVQ0-F1
#
_entry.id   AF-A0A5K0WVQ0-F1
#
_cell.length_a   1.000
_cell.length_b   1.000
_cell.length_c   1.000
_cell.angle_alpha   90.00
_cell.angle_beta   90.00
_cell.angle_gamma   90.00
#
_symmetry.space_group_name_H-M   'P 1'
#
loop_
_entity.id
_entity.type
_entity.pdbx_description
1 polymer ?
#
loop_
_entity_poly.entity_id
_entity_poly.type
_entity_poly.pdbx_seq_one_letter_code
_entity_poly.pdbx_strand_id
1 'polypeptide(L)'
;VKEDILSRFLLESEKTPETINDRCLRDIILNFMIAGKDTTGGTLSWFIYLLCKHPLIQEKIAQEVKKIVGSCEKGQFTQFVERLTEGALENLQYLHAALSETLRLYPAVPL
;
A
#
# COMPACT_ATOMS: atom_id res chain seq x y z
N VAL A 1 -9.34 -18.98 -5.08
CA VAL A 1 -9.20 -18.01 -3.97
C VAL A 1 -7.74 -17.60 -3.95
N LYS A 2 -7.42 -16.30 -3.94
CA LYS A 2 -6.03 -15.83 -3.90
C LYS A 2 -5.53 -16.09 -2.48
N GLU A 3 -4.53 -16.95 -2.31
CA GLU A 3 -4.00 -17.30 -1.00
C GLU A 3 -3.27 -16.09 -0.40
N ASP A 4 -3.78 -15.56 0.71
CA ASP A 4 -3.09 -14.52 1.46
C ASP A 4 -1.85 -15.08 2.18
N ILE A 5 -1.03 -14.18 2.71
CA ILE A 5 0.24 -14.53 3.36
C ILE A 5 0.00 -15.51 4.52
N LEU A 6 -1.06 -15.32 5.30
CA LEU A 6 -1.40 -16.20 6.42
C LEU A 6 -1.74 -17.61 5.93
N SER A 7 -2.60 -17.71 4.92
CA SER A 7 -2.98 -18.97 4.30
C SER A 7 -1.75 -19.74 3.80
N ARG A 8 -0.79 -19.05 3.18
CA ARG A 8 0.46 -19.65 2.71
C ARG A 8 1.35 -20.16 3.84
N PHE A 9 1.46 -19.41 4.94
CA PHE A 9 2.24 -19.87 6.10
C PHE A 9 1.56 -21.03 6.84
N LEU A 10 0.23 -21.06 6.90
CA LEU A 10 -0.51 -22.19 7.47
C LEU A 10 -0.30 -23.46 6.65
N LEU A 11 -0.42 -23.39 5.32
CA LEU A 11 -0.14 -24.52 4.44
C LEU A 11 1.30 -25.04 4.59
N GLU A 12 2.26 -24.17 4.85
CA GLU A 12 3.66 -24.57 5.04
C GLU A 12 3.92 -25.18 6.43
N SER A 13 3.20 -24.70 7.46
CA SER A 13 3.22 -25.29 8.80
C SER A 13 2.70 -26.73 8.83
N GLU A 14 1.69 -27.04 7.99
CA GLU A 14 1.16 -28.40 7.85
C GLU A 14 2.16 -29.36 7.19
N LYS A 15 2.98 -28.86 6.25
CA LYS A 15 4.02 -29.66 5.59
C LYS A 15 5.26 -29.87 6.45
N THR A 16 5.60 -28.89 7.28
CA THR A 16 6.86 -28.87 8.05
C THR A 16 6.63 -28.41 9.50
N PRO A 17 5.89 -29.21 10.31
CA PRO A 17 5.48 -28.81 11.66
C PRO A 17 6.66 -28.66 12.64
N GLU A 18 7.81 -29.27 12.35
CA GLU A 18 9.02 -29.16 13.19
C GLU A 18 9.76 -27.82 13.01
N THR A 19 9.61 -27.16 11.85
CA THR A 19 10.29 -25.89 11.54
C THR A 19 9.36 -24.68 11.64
N ILE A 20 8.10 -24.83 11.22
CA ILE A 20 7.08 -23.77 11.28
C ILE A 20 5.97 -24.21 12.23
N ASN A 21 6.26 -24.12 13.53
CA ASN A 21 5.26 -24.32 14.58
C ASN A 21 4.42 -23.05 14.82
N ASP A 22 3.34 -23.16 15.58
CA ASP A 22 2.41 -22.07 15.89
C ASP A 22 3.09 -20.82 16.47
N ARG A 23 4.15 -21.01 17.27
CA ARG A 23 4.93 -19.91 17.83
C ARG A 23 5.65 -19.15 16.71
N CYS A 24 6.37 -19.87 15.85
CA CYS A 24 7.05 -19.30 14.69
C CYS A 24 6.07 -18.57 13.76
N LEU A 25 4.94 -19.20 13.43
CA LEU A 25 3.91 -18.63 12.57
C LEU A 25 3.36 -17.32 13.15
N ARG A 26 3.00 -17.31 14.44
CA ARG A 26 2.53 -16.09 15.12
C ARG A 26 3.60 -14.99 15.09
N ASP A 27 4.85 -15.33 15.39
CA ASP A 27 5.93 -14.34 15.45
C ASP A 27 6.20 -13.73 14.05
N ILE A 28 6.14 -14.54 12.99
CA ILE A 28 6.24 -14.07 11.60
C ILE A 28 5.10 -13.10 11.27
N ILE A 29 3.85 -13.46 11.55
CA ILE A 29 2.68 -12.62 11.23
C ILE A 29 2.75 -11.30 12.01
N LEU A 30 3.09 -11.35 13.30
CA LEU A 30 3.26 -10.15 14.13
C LEU A 30 4.34 -9.23 13.56
N ASN A 31 5.49 -9.78 13.15
CA ASN A 31 6.55 -8.99 12.54
C ASN A 31 6.08 -8.29 11.25
N PHE A 32 5.35 -8.98 10.38
CA PHE A 32 4.79 -8.36 9.16
C PHE A 32 3.77 -7.26 9.48
N MET A 33 2.89 -7.48 10.46
CA MET A 33 1.89 -6.49 10.86
C MET A 33 2.56 -5.23 11.43
N ILE A 34 3.54 -5.39 12.32
CA ILE A 34 4.27 -4.26 12.90
C ILE A 34 5.04 -3.51 11.82
N ALA A 35 5.77 -4.24 10.96
CA ALA A 35 6.55 -3.64 9.88
C ALA A 35 5.68 -2.83 8.92
N GLY A 36 4.48 -3.30 8.58
CA GLY A 36 3.59 -2.61 7.64
C GLY A 36 2.78 -1.47 8.26
N LYS A 37 2.30 -1.65 9.49
CA LYS A 37 1.35 -0.72 10.13
C LYS A 37 1.95 0.66 10.36
N ASP A 38 3.01 0.75 11.15
CA ASP A 38 3.50 2.04 11.63
C ASP A 38 4.25 2.78 10.53
N THR A 39 4.99 2.06 9.68
CA THR A 39 5.74 2.64 8.55
C THR A 39 4.81 3.22 7.48
N THR A 40 3.81 2.47 7.05
CA THR A 40 2.84 2.90 6.04
C THR A 40 1.93 3.99 6.59
N GLY A 41 1.44 3.82 7.82
CA GLY A 41 0.60 4.81 8.50
C GLY A 41 1.30 6.16 8.66
N GLY A 42 2.57 6.17 9.09
CA GLY A 42 3.38 7.38 9.20
C GLY A 42 3.63 8.04 7.84
N THR A 43 4.03 7.25 6.84
CA THR A 43 4.26 7.75 5.48
C THR A 43 3.02 8.40 4.88
N LEU A 44 1.86 7.75 4.97
CA LEU A 44 0.61 8.28 4.43
C LEU A 44 0.16 9.54 5.16
N SER A 45 0.39 9.63 6.47
CA SER A 45 0.08 10.85 7.24
C SER A 45 0.88 12.05 6.72
N TRP A 46 2.19 11.87 6.50
CA TRP A 46 3.03 12.90 5.91
C TRP A 46 2.67 13.23 4.47
N PHE A 47 2.38 12.20 3.66
CA PHE A 47 1.97 12.37 2.27
C PHE A 47 0.71 13.24 2.17
N ILE A 48 -0.34 12.90 2.94
CA ILE A 48 -1.59 13.67 2.97
C ILE A 48 -1.33 15.11 3.45
N TYR A 49 -0.52 15.28 4.50
CA TYR A 49 -0.14 16.60 4.99
C TYR A 49 0.54 17.45 3.89
N LEU A 50 1.49 16.87 3.16
CA LEU A 50 2.17 17.54 2.05
C LEU A 50 1.21 17.90 0.92
N LEU A 51 0.27 17.03 0.56
CA LEU A 51 -0.75 17.35 -0.44
C LEU A 51 -1.60 18.55 -0.02
N CYS A 52 -2.02 18.62 1.25
CA CYS A 52 -2.74 19.77 1.78
C CYS A 52 -1.92 21.08 1.72
N LYS A 53 -0.58 21.00 1.85
CA LYS A 53 0.33 22.15 1.74
C LYS A 53 0.68 22.51 0.30
N HIS A 54 0.52 21.59 -0.63
CA HIS A 54 0.88 21.77 -2.04
C HIS A 54 -0.30 21.43 -2.98
N PRO A 55 -1.34 22.30 -3.06
CA PRO A 55 -2.54 22.04 -3.87
C PRO A 55 -2.26 21.79 -5.36
N LEU A 56 -1.22 22.42 -5.91
CA LEU A 56 -0.80 22.19 -7.30
C LEU A 56 -0.31 20.76 -7.54
N ILE A 57 0.36 20.15 -6.55
CA ILE A 57 0.81 18.75 -6.62
C ILE A 57 -0.39 17.82 -6.47
N GLN A 58 -1.28 18.10 -5.52
CA GLN A 58 -2.53 17.37 -5.33
C GLN A 58 -3.35 17.33 -6.62
N GLU A 59 -3.52 18.47 -7.29
CA GLU A 59 -4.27 18.55 -8.55
C GLU A 59 -3.61 17.73 -9.66
N LYS A 60 -2.29 17.78 -9.80
CA LYS A 60 -1.55 16.95 -10.78
C LYS A 60 -1.75 15.45 -10.54
N ILE A 61 -1.69 15.01 -9.28
CA ILE A 61 -1.95 13.61 -8.91
C ILE A 61 -3.40 13.23 -9.25
N ALA A 62 -4.37 14.07 -8.91
CA ALA A 62 -5.77 13.81 -9.22
C ALA A 62 -6.02 13.70 -10.73
N GLN A 63 -5.38 14.56 -11.53
CA GLN A 63 -5.43 14.51 -12.99
C GLN A 63 -4.78 13.24 -13.55
N GLU A 64 -3.64 12.82 -13.01
CA GLU A 64 -2.99 11.56 -13.39
C GLU A 64 -3.91 10.36 -13.12
N VAL A 65 -4.45 10.26 -11.90
CA VAL A 65 -5.38 9.18 -11.51
C VAL A 65 -6.61 9.17 -12.42
N LYS A 66 -7.20 10.34 -12.69
CA LYS A 66 -8.37 10.46 -13.57
C LYS A 66 -8.07 10.05 -15.01
N LYS A 67 -6.86 10.33 -15.52
CA LYS A 67 -6.43 9.96 -16.86
C LYS A 67 -6.26 8.46 -17.02
N ILE A 68 -5.74 7.78 -16.00
CA ILE A 68 -5.37 6.36 -16.07
C ILE A 68 -6.53 5.45 -15.63
N VAL A 69 -7.18 5.78 -14.52
CA VAL A 69 -8.23 4.96 -13.90
C VAL A 69 -9.64 5.40 -14.37
N GLY A 70 -9.74 6.59 -14.95
CA GLY A 70 -10.99 7.22 -15.33
C GLY A 70 -11.60 8.06 -14.21
N SER A 71 -12.67 8.79 -14.54
CA SER A 71 -13.41 9.58 -13.54
C SER A 71 -14.27 8.66 -12.67
N CYS A 72 -14.27 8.88 -11.36
CA CYS A 72 -15.24 8.26 -10.46
C CYS A 72 -16.40 9.24 -10.23
N GLU A 73 -17.59 8.91 -10.73
CA GLU A 73 -18.80 9.65 -10.38
C GLU A 73 -19.35 9.15 -9.03
N LYS A 74 -20.25 9.95 -8.42
CA LYS A 74 -20.92 9.56 -7.18
C LYS A 74 -21.67 8.25 -7.38
N GLY A 75 -21.33 7.23 -6.59
CA GLY A 75 -21.94 5.90 -6.64
C GLY A 75 -21.16 4.85 -7.44
N GLN A 76 -20.06 5.21 -8.12
CA GLN A 76 -19.24 4.28 -8.92
C GLN A 76 -17.95 3.80 -8.20
N PHE A 77 -17.91 3.86 -6.86
CA PHE A 77 -16.71 3.51 -6.10
C PHE A 77 -16.22 2.08 -6.40
N THR A 78 -17.12 1.10 -6.45
CA THR A 78 -16.77 -0.29 -6.78
C THR A 78 -16.12 -0.39 -8.17
N GLN A 79 -16.67 0.31 -9.16
CA GLN A 79 -16.13 0.32 -10.52
C GLN A 79 -14.77 1.02 -10.59
N PHE A 80 -14.54 2.05 -9.78
CA PHE A 80 -13.23 2.67 -9.64
C PHE A 80 -12.20 1.68 -9.08
N VAL A 81 -12.55 0.94 -8.02
CA VAL A 81 -11.68 -0.09 -7.43
C VAL A 81 -11.35 -1.19 -8.43
N GLU A 82 -12.33 -1.65 -9.23
CA GLU A 82 -12.11 -2.65 -10.28
C GLU A 82 -11.12 -2.18 -11.37
N ARG A 83 -11.04 -0.86 -11.61
CA ARG A 83 -10.11 -0.27 -12.58
C ARG A 83 -8.70 -0.05 -12.03
N LEU A 84 -8.48 -0.17 -10.72
CA LEU A 84 -7.15 -0.14 -10.09
C LEU A 84 -6.42 -1.48 -10.30
N THR A 85 -6.21 -1.83 -11.57
CA THR A 85 -5.44 -3.01 -11.96
C THR A 85 -3.95 -2.76 -11.79
N GLU A 86 -3.15 -3.83 -11.76
CA GLU A 86 -1.69 -3.74 -11.68
C GLU A 86 -1.10 -2.85 -12.79
N GLY A 87 -1.55 -3.05 -14.04
CA GLY A 87 -1.14 -2.20 -15.16
C GLY A 87 -1.59 -0.73 -15.03
N ALA A 88 -2.73 -0.45 -14.37
CA ALA A 88 -3.11 0.93 -14.08
C ALA A 88 -2.17 1.56 -13.02
N LEU A 89 -1.83 0.81 -11.97
CA LEU A 89 -0.94 1.28 -10.90
C LEU A 89 0.48 1.57 -11.42
N GLU A 90 1.00 0.76 -12.34
CA GLU A 90 2.31 0.97 -12.98
C GLU A 90 2.40 2.31 -13.73
N ASN A 91 1.26 2.82 -14.21
CA ASN A 91 1.20 4.07 -14.95
C ASN A 91 1.07 5.32 -14.05
N LEU A 92 0.85 5.17 -12.73
CA LEU A 92 0.70 6.28 -11.77
C LEU A 92 2.08 6.83 -11.33
N GLN A 93 2.88 7.27 -12.29
CA GLN A 93 4.28 7.64 -12.08
C GLN A 93 4.45 8.88 -11.21
N TYR A 94 3.59 9.89 -11.35
CA TYR A 94 3.64 11.13 -10.59
C TYR A 94 3.22 10.91 -9.14
N LEU A 95 2.19 10.11 -8.90
CA LEU A 95 1.81 9.65 -7.56
C LEU A 95 2.98 8.89 -6.90
N HIS A 96 3.60 7.95 -7.62
CA HIS A 96 4.75 7.21 -7.11
C HIS A 96 5.94 8.12 -6.78
N ALA A 97 6.22 9.12 -7.63
CA ALA A 97 7.25 10.11 -7.39
C ALA A 97 6.94 10.97 -6.15
N ALA A 98 5.69 11.38 -5.94
CA ALA A 98 5.29 12.15 -4.77
C ALA A 98 5.37 11.35 -3.45
N LEU A 99 5.04 10.05 -3.49
CA LEU A 99 5.27 9.13 -2.36
C LEU A 99 6.77 8.95 -2.08
N SER A 100 7.57 8.77 -3.13
CA SER A 100 9.03 8.67 -3.01
C SER A 100 9.64 9.92 -2.39
N GLU A 101 9.19 11.10 -2.82
CA GLU A 101 9.64 12.37 -2.25
C GLU A 101 9.20 12.55 -0.80
N THR A 102 8.01 12.06 -0.44
CA THR A 102 7.56 12.04 0.96
C THR A 102 8.51 11.20 1.81
N LEU A 103 8.89 10.01 1.34
CA LEU A 103 9.86 9.15 2.05
C LEU A 103 11.27 9.75 2.12
N ARG A 104 11.68 10.53 1.11
CA ARG A 104 12.96 11.26 1.13
C ARG A 104 13.00 12.35 2.20
N LEU A 105 11.88 13.06 2.40
CA LEU A 105 11.75 14.14 3.37
C LEU A 105 11.43 13.63 4.78
N TYR A 106 10.57 12.62 4.88
CA TYR A 106 10.03 12.05 6.11
C TYR A 106 10.13 10.53 6.04
N PRO A 107 11.33 9.95 6.25
CA PRO A 107 11.51 8.51 6.18
C PRO A 107 10.71 7.81 7.28
N ALA A 108 10.06 6.70 6.94
CA ALA A 108 9.24 5.91 7.86
C ALA A 108 10.05 5.32 9.03
N VAL A 109 11.34 5.07 8.80
CA VAL A 109 12.30 4.62 9.80
C VAL A 109 13.46 5.62 9.77
N PRO A 110 13.72 6.35 10.87
CA PRO A 110 14.88 7.23 10.98
C PRO A 110 16.18 6.43 10.83
N LEU A 111 17.14 6.96 10.08
CA LEU A 111 18.52 6.46 10.00
C LEU A 111 19.39 7.05 11.10
#